data_AF-A0A3C0XM88-F1
#
_entry.id   AF-A0A3C0XM88-F1
#
_cell.length_a   1.000
_cell.length_b   1.000
_cell.length_c   1.000
_cell.angle_alpha   90.00
_cell.angle_beta   90.00
_cell.angle_gamma   90.00
#
_symmetry.space_group_name_H-M   'P 1'
#
loop_
_entity.id
_entity.type
_entity.pdbx_description
1 polymer ?
#
loop_
_entity_poly.entity_id
_entity_poly.type
_entity_poly.pdbx_seq_one_letter_code
_entity_poly.pdbx_strand_id
1 'polypeptide(L)'
;MPIDLGHFAHRFIEPFNSESRFYWPAVIALGIALVANIVWYYLPVRGVAPAEHTARPWAFWVNVITLIMVCVFLIAKAPFLLTALMFGVDLAILVYLYSVWLPPLEAAWLRERRRAKYLPKPKKRRRR
;
A
#
# COMPACT_ATOMS: atom_id res chain seq x y z
N MET A 1 -25.74 26.22 7.52
CA MET A 1 -25.26 26.02 8.90
C MET A 1 -23.74 26.14 8.87
N PRO A 2 -23.11 27.01 9.68
CA PRO A 2 -21.65 27.06 9.74
C PRO A 2 -21.14 25.70 10.22
N ILE A 3 -20.09 25.19 9.57
CA ILE A 3 -19.44 23.94 9.97
C ILE A 3 -18.82 24.19 11.35
N ASP A 4 -19.41 23.58 12.39
CA ASP A 4 -18.88 23.66 13.74
C ASP A 4 -17.67 22.72 13.85
N LEU A 5 -16.49 23.29 13.61
CA LEU A 5 -15.20 22.59 13.69
C LEU A 5 -14.95 21.97 15.08
N GLY A 6 -15.53 22.55 16.14
CA GLY A 6 -15.42 22.01 17.50
C GLY A 6 -16.17 20.70 17.66
N HIS A 7 -17.39 20.62 17.11
CA HIS A 7 -18.18 19.39 17.10
C HIS A 7 -17.51 18.27 16.29
N PHE A 8 -16.85 18.63 15.17
CA PHE A 8 -16.05 17.68 14.40
C PHE A 8 -14.86 17.15 15.19
N ALA A 9 -14.07 18.02 15.82
CA ALA A 9 -12.89 17.60 16.60
C ALA A 9 -13.27 16.66 17.76
N HIS A 10 -14.39 16.92 18.44
CA HIS A 10 -14.86 16.07 19.54
C HIS A 10 -15.20 14.65 19.06
N ARG A 11 -15.87 14.53 17.90
CA ARG A 11 -16.18 13.24 17.28
C ARG A 11 -14.96 12.43 16.85
N PHE A 12 -13.82 13.05 16.58
CA PHE A 12 -12.58 12.34 16.25
C PHE A 12 -11.99 11.58 17.45
N ILE A 13 -12.33 12.00 18.67
CA ILE A 13 -11.80 11.44 19.92
C ILE A 13 -12.78 10.43 20.53
N GLU A 14 -14.07 10.52 20.17
CA GLU A 14 -15.09 9.58 20.65
C GLU A 14 -14.88 8.15 20.11
N PRO A 15 -15.21 7.12 20.91
CA PRO A 15 -15.16 5.73 20.48
C PRO A 15 -16.13 5.48 19.32
N PHE A 16 -15.73 4.63 18.37
CA PHE A 16 -16.56 4.35 17.20
C PHE A 16 -17.85 3.63 17.60
N ASN A 17 -19.00 4.27 17.37
CA ASN A 17 -20.30 3.65 17.63
C ASN A 17 -20.69 2.71 16.47
N SER A 18 -20.86 1.41 16.76
CA SER A 18 -21.29 0.41 15.77
C SER A 18 -22.74 0.59 15.30
N GLU A 19 -23.58 1.29 16.07
CA GLU A 19 -24.95 1.68 15.66
C GLU A 19 -24.96 2.97 14.84
N SER A 20 -23.80 3.58 14.64
CA SER A 20 -23.64 4.73 13.79
C SER A 20 -23.99 4.38 12.35
N ARG A 21 -24.75 5.27 11.71
CA ARG A 21 -25.03 5.20 10.26
C ARG A 21 -23.75 5.20 9.41
N PHE A 22 -22.61 5.56 9.99
CA PHE A 22 -21.30 5.58 9.34
C PHE A 22 -20.54 4.24 9.41
N TYR A 23 -20.99 3.26 10.19
CA TYR A 23 -20.33 1.95 10.30
C TYR A 23 -20.36 1.17 8.97
N TRP A 24 -21.55 0.97 8.40
CA TRP A 24 -21.72 0.24 7.14
C TRP A 24 -20.98 0.89 5.95
N PRO A 25 -21.05 2.22 5.74
CA PRO A 25 -20.21 2.89 4.75
C PRO A 25 -18.71 2.65 4.93
N ALA A 26 -18.20 2.63 6.16
CA ALA A 26 -16.79 2.37 6.44
C ALA A 26 -16.39 0.93 6.08
N VAL A 27 -17.23 -0.06 6.41
CA VAL A 27 -17.01 -1.46 6.05
C VAL A 27 -17.01 -1.66 4.52
N ILE A 28 -17.95 -1.04 3.82
CA ILE A 28 -18.02 -1.09 2.35
C ILE A 28 -16.77 -0.46 1.73
N ALA A 29 -16.35 0.71 2.23
CA ALA A 29 -15.13 1.38 1.76
C ALA A 29 -13.88 0.50 1.96
N LEU A 30 -13.81 -0.21 3.09
CA LEU A 30 -12.71 -1.13 3.37
C LEU A 30 -12.71 -2.35 2.44
N GLY A 31 -13.88 -2.89 2.11
CA GLY A 31 -14.03 -3.93 1.10
C GLY A 31 -13.59 -3.47 -0.29
N ILE A 32 -14.01 -2.27 -0.71
CA ILE A 32 -13.58 -1.66 -1.98
C ILE A 32 -12.06 -1.45 -1.99
N ALA A 33 -11.48 -0.97 -0.89
CA ALA A 33 -10.04 -0.76 -0.77
C ALA A 33 -9.26 -2.09 -0.91
N LEU A 34 -9.75 -3.17 -0.31
CA LEU A 34 -9.15 -4.50 -0.47
C LEU A 34 -9.18 -4.98 -1.92
N VAL A 35 -10.33 -4.87 -2.58
CA VAL A 35 -10.48 -5.25 -4.00
C VAL A 35 -9.57 -4.39 -4.87
N ALA A 36 -9.53 -3.08 -4.66
CA ALA A 36 -8.65 -2.17 -5.38
C ALA A 36 -7.17 -2.54 -5.19
N ASN A 37 -6.76 -2.88 -3.96
CA ASN A 37 -5.38 -3.30 -3.66
C ASN A 37 -5.01 -4.61 -4.38
N ILE A 38 -5.92 -5.59 -4.42
CA ILE A 38 -5.73 -6.84 -5.15
C ILE A 38 -5.62 -6.58 -6.66
N VAL A 39 -6.56 -5.81 -7.22
CA VAL A 39 -6.55 -5.46 -8.65
C VAL A 39 -5.26 -4.73 -9.02
N TRP A 40 -4.84 -3.76 -8.20
CA TRP A 40 -3.58 -3.03 -8.39
C TRP A 40 -2.37 -3.97 -8.38
N TYR A 41 -2.30 -4.92 -7.43
CA TYR A 41 -1.19 -5.86 -7.33
C TYR A 41 -1.08 -6.78 -8.57
N TYR A 42 -2.21 -7.27 -9.06
CA TYR A 42 -2.25 -8.16 -10.23
C TYR A 42 -2.26 -7.42 -11.58
N LEU A 43 -2.40 -6.10 -11.59
CA LEU A 43 -2.44 -5.33 -12.83
C LEU A 43 -1.11 -5.48 -13.59
N PRO A 44 -1.12 -6.06 -14.81
CA PRO A 44 0.10 -6.27 -15.57
C PRO A 44 0.60 -4.94 -16.10
N VAL A 45 1.66 -4.41 -15.48
CA VAL A 45 2.31 -3.19 -15.95
C VAL A 45 3.49 -3.57 -16.82
N ARG A 46 3.48 -3.13 -18.08
CA ARG A 46 4.56 -3.36 -19.04
C ARG A 46 5.69 -2.36 -18.78
N GLY A 47 6.94 -2.82 -18.81
CA GLY A 47 8.12 -1.95 -18.69
C GLY A 47 8.59 -1.69 -17.26
N VAL A 48 8.01 -2.38 -16.27
CA VAL A 48 8.39 -2.30 -14.86
C VAL A 48 9.80 -2.85 -14.64
N ALA A 49 10.61 -2.15 -13.86
CA ALA A 49 11.92 -2.65 -13.45
C ALA A 49 11.75 -3.87 -12.53
N PRO A 50 12.60 -4.91 -12.63
CA PRO A 50 12.50 -6.06 -11.73
C PRO A 50 12.66 -5.72 -10.25
N ALA A 51 13.28 -4.58 -9.92
CA ALA A 51 13.29 -4.03 -8.56
C ALA A 51 11.88 -3.67 -8.05
N GLU A 52 11.00 -3.14 -8.90
CA GLU A 52 9.62 -2.82 -8.56
C GLU A 52 8.77 -4.09 -8.40
N HIS A 53 9.11 -5.18 -9.11
CA HIS A 53 8.54 -6.51 -8.82
C HIS A 53 8.88 -7.02 -7.41
N THR A 54 9.99 -6.60 -6.84
CA THR A 54 10.36 -6.93 -5.45
C THR A 54 9.63 -6.06 -4.45
N ALA A 55 9.41 -4.77 -4.75
CA ALA A 55 8.75 -3.83 -3.82
C ALA A 55 7.22 -3.97 -3.79
N ARG A 56 6.57 -4.25 -4.92
CA ARG A 56 5.10 -4.39 -5.00
C ARG A 56 4.49 -5.38 -4.00
N PRO A 57 5.06 -6.59 -3.78
CA PRO A 57 4.57 -7.50 -2.75
C PRO A 57 4.60 -6.91 -1.34
N TRP A 58 5.65 -6.14 -1.01
CA TRP A 58 5.75 -5.47 0.30
C TRP A 58 4.68 -4.40 0.46
N ALA A 59 4.49 -3.54 -0.55
CA ALA A 59 3.41 -2.56 -0.56
C ALA A 59 2.03 -3.21 -0.39
N PHE A 60 1.80 -4.32 -1.11
CA PHE A 60 0.55 -5.08 -1.01
C PHE A 60 0.30 -5.60 0.41
N TRP A 61 1.30 -6.23 1.03
CA TRP A 61 1.17 -6.76 2.39
C TRP A 61 1.00 -5.69 3.44
N VAL A 62 1.70 -4.56 3.32
CA VAL A 62 1.52 -3.40 4.20
C VAL A 62 0.06 -2.94 4.17
N ASN A 63 -0.50 -2.73 2.97
CA ASN A 63 -1.91 -2.36 2.80
C ASN A 63 -2.87 -3.41 3.41
N VAL A 64 -2.62 -4.71 3.18
CA VAL A 64 -3.47 -5.78 3.73
C VAL A 64 -3.45 -5.78 5.26
N ILE A 65 -2.26 -5.67 5.87
CA ILE A 65 -2.11 -5.62 7.33
C ILE A 65 -2.83 -4.38 7.89
N THR A 66 -2.67 -3.23 7.24
CA THR A 66 -3.38 -1.99 7.61
C THR A 66 -4.89 -2.19 7.57
N LEU A 67 -5.43 -2.77 6.50
CA LEU A 67 -6.88 -3.03 6.39
C LEU A 67 -7.38 -3.98 7.49
N ILE A 68 -6.63 -5.04 7.80
CA ILE A 68 -6.95 -5.95 8.92
C ILE A 68 -6.97 -5.19 10.24
N MET A 69 -5.97 -4.35 10.51
CA MET A 69 -5.90 -3.57 11.75
C MET A 69 -7.03 -2.54 11.85
N VAL A 70 -7.42 -1.92 10.74
CA VAL A 70 -8.59 -1.02 10.70
C VAL A 70 -9.86 -1.79 11.04
N CYS A 71 -10.05 -3.00 10.50
CA CYS A 71 -11.16 -3.89 10.91
C CYS A 71 -11.14 -4.16 12.42
N VAL A 72 -9.98 -4.49 12.98
CA VAL A 72 -9.82 -4.73 14.43
C VAL A 72 -10.23 -3.50 15.23
N PHE A 73 -9.80 -2.30 14.82
CA PHE A 73 -10.18 -1.05 15.48
C PHE A 73 -11.68 -0.75 15.41
N LEU A 74 -12.32 -1.02 14.27
CA LEU A 74 -13.76 -0.87 14.12
C LEU A 74 -14.53 -1.83 15.03
N ILE A 75 -14.10 -3.08 15.14
CA ILE A 75 -14.72 -4.10 16.03
C ILE A 75 -14.49 -3.74 17.50
N ALA A 76 -13.28 -3.30 17.84
CA ALA A 76 -12.90 -2.89 19.20
C ALA A 76 -13.50 -1.54 19.62
N LYS A 77 -14.28 -0.88 18.76
CA LYS A 77 -14.85 0.46 18.98
C LYS A 77 -13.80 1.49 19.37
N ALA A 78 -12.61 1.37 18.79
CA ALA A 78 -11.49 2.25 19.08
C ALA A 78 -11.80 3.71 18.68
N PRO A 79 -11.15 4.70 19.29
CA PRO A 79 -11.26 6.10 18.87
C PRO A 79 -10.88 6.27 17.40
N PHE A 80 -11.65 7.09 16.68
CA PHE A 80 -11.43 7.30 15.24
C PHE A 80 -10.04 7.86 14.91
N LEU A 81 -9.45 8.63 15.83
CA LEU A 81 -8.06 9.11 15.73
C LEU A 81 -7.05 7.97 15.49
N LEU A 82 -7.23 6.79 16.10
CA LEU A 82 -6.31 5.66 15.92
C LEU A 82 -6.39 5.09 14.51
N THR A 83 -7.58 5.04 13.93
CA THR A 83 -7.78 4.66 12.52
C THR A 83 -7.09 5.66 11.59
N ALA A 84 -7.25 6.96 11.84
CA ALA A 84 -6.59 8.00 11.05
C ALA A 84 -5.06 7.93 11.15
N LEU A 85 -4.53 7.72 12.36
CA LEU A 85 -3.09 7.54 12.58
C LEU A 85 -2.56 6.32 11.82
N MET A 86 -3.31 5.21 11.82
CA MET A 86 -2.91 3.99 11.13
C MET A 86 -2.78 4.19 9.62
N PHE A 87 -3.74 4.89 9.00
CA PHE A 87 -3.62 5.28 7.58
C PHE A 87 -2.42 6.21 7.33
N GLY A 88 -2.11 7.11 8.26
CA GLY A 88 -0.91 7.95 8.18
C GLY A 88 0.39 7.14 8.20
N VAL A 89 0.47 6.13 9.08
CA VAL A 89 1.62 5.21 9.17
C VAL A 89 1.75 4.37 7.91
N ASP A 90 0.64 3.81 7.41
CA ASP A 90 0.59 3.06 6.16
C ASP A 90 1.13 3.87 4.98
N LEU A 91 0.62 5.10 4.81
CA LEU A 91 1.10 6.02 3.79
C LEU A 91 2.59 6.32 3.94
N ALA A 92 3.07 6.56 5.17
CA ALA A 92 4.48 6.82 5.43
C ALA A 92 5.38 5.64 5.05
N ILE A 93 4.94 4.40 5.34
CA ILE A 93 5.66 3.18 4.95
C ILE A 93 5.70 3.04 3.43
N LEU A 94 4.59 3.27 2.74
CA LEU A 94 4.56 3.23 1.28
C LEU A 94 5.48 4.29 0.66
N VAL A 95 5.43 5.53 1.18
CA VAL A 95 6.32 6.61 0.72
C VAL A 95 7.78 6.21 0.92
N TYR A 96 8.14 5.66 2.07
CA TYR A 96 9.49 5.16 2.33
C TYR A 96 9.90 4.07 1.33
N LEU A 97 9.00 3.10 1.07
CA LEU A 97 9.23 1.99 0.15
C LEU A 97 9.56 2.50 -1.27
N TYR A 98 8.77 3.45 -1.77
CA TYR A 98 8.89 3.94 -3.15
C TYR A 98 9.92 5.05 -3.33
N SER A 99 10.17 5.89 -2.32
CA SER A 99 11.11 7.01 -2.43
C SER A 99 12.52 6.70 -1.93
N VAL A 100 12.67 5.78 -0.98
CA VAL A 100 13.95 5.47 -0.34
C VAL A 100 14.44 4.09 -0.73
N TRP A 101 13.58 3.07 -0.68
CA TRP A 101 14.02 1.68 -0.87
C TRP A 101 14.09 1.25 -2.35
N LEU A 102 13.13 1.65 -3.17
CA LEU A 102 13.06 1.27 -4.59
C LEU A 102 14.17 1.89 -5.47
N PRO A 103 14.48 3.21 -5.41
CA PRO A 103 15.46 3.82 -6.31
C PRO A 103 16.87 3.20 -6.28
N PRO A 104 17.47 2.84 -5.12
CA PRO A 104 18.79 2.22 -5.11
C PRO A 104 18.80 0.83 -5.77
N LEU A 105 17.71 0.06 -5.66
CA LEU A 105 17.56 -1.25 -6.31
C LEU A 105 17.45 -1.11 -7.82
N GLU A 106 16.69 -0.12 -8.31
CA GLU A 106 16.60 0.19 -9.73
C GLU A 106 17.95 0.65 -10.31
N ALA A 107 18.66 1.52 -9.59
CA ALA A 107 19.99 1.97 -9.99
C ALA A 107 21.00 0.81 -10.06
N ALA A 108 20.94 -0.15 -9.13
CA ALA A 108 21.76 -1.35 -9.16
C ALA A 108 21.45 -2.22 -10.38
N TRP A 109 20.16 -2.47 -10.65
CA TRP A 109 19.75 -3.24 -11.81
C TRP A 109 20.15 -2.60 -13.15
N LEU A 110 20.02 -1.28 -13.28
CA LEU A 110 20.48 -0.55 -14.47
C LEU A 110 21.99 -0.65 -14.69
N ARG A 111 22.79 -0.72 -13.61
CA ARG A 111 24.24 -0.97 -13.70
C ARG A 111 24.52 -2.39 -14.20
N GLU A 112 23.84 -3.40 -13.68
CA GLU A 112 23.98 -4.79 -14.14
C GLU A 112 23.55 -4.97 -15.60
N ARG A 113 22.43 -4.36 -16.00
CA ARG A 113 21.95 -4.39 -17.39
C ARG A 113 22.94 -3.77 -18.36
N ARG A 114 23.60 -2.68 -17.96
CA ARG A 114 24.70 -2.07 -18.74
C ARG A 114 25.89 -3.03 -18.87
N ARG A 115 26.30 -3.70 -17.79
CA ARG A 115 27.39 -4.71 -17.82
C ARG A 115 27.05 -5.90 -18.72
N ALA A 116 25.81 -6.38 -18.68
CA ALA A 116 25.33 -7.48 -19.53
C ALA A 116 25.41 -7.19 -21.03
N LYS A 117 25.36 -5.92 -21.45
CA LYS A 117 25.52 -5.54 -22.87
C LYS A 117 26.92 -5.83 -23.42
N TYR A 118 27.94 -5.82 -22.56
CA TYR A 118 29.34 -6.03 -22.94
C TYR A 118 29.80 -7.48 -22.72
N LEU A 119 28.99 -8.31 -22.05
CA LEU A 119 29.28 -9.72 -21.88
C LEU A 119 29.01 -10.47 -23.20
N PRO A 120 29.97 -11.27 -23.71
CA PRO A 120 29.77 -12.04 -24.91
C PRO A 120 28.64 -13.04 -24.69
N LYS A 121 27.60 -12.97 -25.53
CA LYS A 121 26.49 -13.94 -25.48
C LYS A 121 27.05 -15.33 -25.75
N PRO A 122 26.71 -16.36 -24.96
CA PRO A 122 27.16 -17.71 -25.24
C PRO A 122 26.68 -18.11 -26.63
N LYS A 123 27.62 -18.46 -27.52
CA LYS A 123 27.30 -19.00 -28.85
C LYS A 123 26.38 -20.20 -28.63
N LYS A 124 25.13 -20.10 -29.07
CA LYS A 124 24.18 -21.22 -29.06
C LYS A 124 24.87 -22.41 -29.71
N ARG A 125 25.28 -23.40 -28.91
CA ARG A 125 25.71 -24.70 -29.44
C ARG A 125 24.50 -25.27 -30.15
N ARG A 126 24.52 -25.27 -31.48
CA ARG A 126 23.61 -26.07 -32.30
C ARG A 126 23.78 -27.51 -31.82
N ARG A 127 22.82 -28.01 -31.05
CA ARG A 127 22.69 -29.45 -30.82
C ARG A 127 22.38 -30.06 -32.19
N ARG A 128 23.33 -30.85 -32.68
CA ARG A 128 23.11 -31.82 -33.77
C ARG A 128 22.21 -32.93 -33.24
#